data_AF-A0A6B2LNE4-F1
#
_entry.id   AF-A0A6B2LNE4-F1
#
_cell.length_a   1.000
_cell.length_b   1.000
_cell.length_c   1.000
_cell.angle_alpha   90.00
_cell.angle_beta   90.00
_cell.angle_gamma   90.00
#
_symmetry.space_group_name_H-M   'P 1'
#
loop_
_entity.id
_entity.type
_entity.pdbx_description
1 polymer ?
#
loop_
_entity_poly.entity_id
_entity_poly.type
_entity_poly.pdbx_seq_one_letter_code
_entity_poly.pdbx_strand_id
1 'polypeptide(L)'
;MEYLLSLNIIFPPHLAPSLHATARSLDFQRRLHSISQKFHLRPSQSSLLSNHILLHSPDSAISPRLHAAHRTLEFSHLREELSHRLENRPEVGLLADLNILPSALQKNHGLACGLLPTMQVLTFKISKCQMEAKLGHQQRTTFYSF
;
A
#
# COMPACT_ATOMS: atom_id res chain seq x y z
N MET A 1 -5.98 -33.13 -23.69
CA MET A 1 -6.93 -32.14 -24.26
C MET A 1 -6.86 -30.80 -23.54
N GLU A 2 -6.87 -30.77 -22.20
CA GLU A 2 -6.78 -29.54 -21.38
C GLU A 2 -5.70 -28.53 -21.81
N TYR A 3 -4.50 -28.99 -22.14
CA TYR A 3 -3.41 -28.13 -22.63
C TYR A 3 -3.80 -27.32 -23.89
N LEU A 4 -4.47 -27.94 -24.86
CA LEU A 4 -4.84 -27.28 -26.12
C LEU A 4 -5.96 -26.23 -25.93
N LEU A 5 -6.82 -26.40 -24.93
CA LEU A 5 -7.83 -25.42 -24.53
C LEU A 5 -7.16 -24.16 -23.95
N SER A 6 -6.16 -24.34 -23.08
CA SER A 6 -5.42 -23.24 -22.47
C SER A 6 -4.68 -22.38 -23.50
N LEU A 7 -4.15 -23.01 -24.55
CA LEU A 7 -3.53 -22.31 -25.68
C LEU A 7 -4.55 -21.70 -26.66
N ASN A 8 -5.85 -21.90 -26.42
CA ASN A 8 -6.93 -21.41 -27.26
C ASN A 8 -6.84 -21.91 -28.71
N ILE A 9 -6.30 -23.13 -28.89
CA ILE A 9 -6.18 -23.79 -30.20
C ILE A 9 -7.47 -24.56 -30.52
N ILE A 10 -8.10 -25.16 -29.50
CA ILE A 10 -9.38 -25.86 -29.62
C ILE A 10 -10.44 -25.19 -28.74
N PHE A 11 -11.70 -25.29 -29.15
CA PHE A 11 -12.84 -24.79 -28.39
C PHE A 11 -13.27 -25.78 -27.29
N PRO A 12 -13.94 -25.30 -26.23
CA PRO A 12 -14.40 -26.13 -25.13
C PRO A 12 -15.27 -27.30 -25.62
N PRO A 13 -15.06 -28.53 -25.08
CA PRO A 13 -15.71 -29.73 -25.57
C PRO A 13 -17.24 -29.74 -25.37
N HIS A 14 -17.76 -28.87 -24.50
CA HIS A 14 -19.19 -28.71 -24.24
C HIS A 14 -19.91 -27.85 -25.30
N LEU A 15 -19.18 -27.20 -26.21
CA LEU A 15 -19.74 -26.36 -27.26
C LEU A 15 -19.68 -27.08 -28.62
N ALA A 16 -20.83 -27.24 -29.27
CA ALA A 16 -20.92 -27.88 -30.58
C ALA A 16 -20.06 -27.12 -31.63
N PRO A 17 -19.31 -27.84 -32.51
CA PRO A 17 -18.46 -27.22 -33.53
C PRO A 17 -19.16 -26.20 -34.44
N SER A 18 -20.42 -26.44 -34.77
CA SER A 18 -21.25 -25.53 -35.57
C SER A 18 -21.51 -24.18 -34.89
N LEU A 19 -21.40 -24.09 -33.56
CA LEU A 19 -21.67 -22.90 -32.77
C LEU A 19 -20.39 -22.12 -32.38
N HIS A 20 -19.21 -22.61 -32.73
CA HIS A 20 -17.95 -21.96 -32.32
C HIS A 20 -17.83 -20.52 -32.84
N ALA A 21 -18.21 -20.28 -34.10
CA ALA A 21 -18.15 -18.95 -34.70
C ALA A 21 -19.15 -17.97 -34.08
N THR A 22 -20.38 -18.42 -33.82
CA THR A 22 -21.44 -17.59 -33.22
C THR A 22 -21.11 -17.28 -31.76
N ALA A 23 -20.64 -18.25 -30.99
CA ALA A 23 -20.18 -18.06 -29.63
C ALA A 23 -19.04 -17.03 -29.56
N ARG A 24 -18.03 -17.13 -30.45
CA ARG A 24 -16.94 -16.15 -30.52
C ARG A 24 -17.41 -14.75 -30.87
N SER A 25 -18.37 -14.63 -31.79
CA SER A 25 -18.97 -13.35 -32.17
C SER A 25 -19.72 -12.72 -31.00
N LEU A 26 -20.54 -13.49 -30.29
CA LEU A 26 -21.24 -13.04 -29.09
C LEU A 26 -20.26 -12.64 -27.99
N ASP A 27 -19.21 -13.42 -27.74
CA ASP A 27 -18.16 -13.07 -26.76
C ASP A 27 -17.45 -11.77 -27.11
N PHE A 28 -17.20 -11.54 -28.39
CA PHE A 28 -16.64 -10.29 -28.86
C PHE A 28 -17.60 -9.13 -28.63
N GLN A 29 -18.87 -9.26 -29.04
CA GLN A 29 -19.90 -8.23 -28.82
C GLN A 29 -20.11 -7.91 -27.34
N ARG A 30 -20.16 -8.93 -26.47
CA ARG A 30 -20.25 -8.74 -25.01
C ARG A 30 -19.08 -7.95 -24.46
N ARG A 31 -17.85 -8.28 -24.90
CA ARG A 31 -16.64 -7.54 -24.51
C ARG A 31 -16.68 -6.10 -25.02
N LEU A 32 -17.06 -5.87 -26.27
CA LEU A 32 -17.19 -4.53 -26.83
C LEU A 32 -18.20 -3.68 -26.05
N HIS A 33 -19.38 -4.25 -25.75
CA HIS A 33 -20.40 -3.56 -24.98
C HIS A 33 -19.89 -3.19 -23.58
N SER A 34 -19.24 -4.13 -22.88
CA SER A 34 -18.64 -3.87 -21.56
C SER A 34 -17.56 -2.79 -21.59
N ILE A 35 -16.69 -2.81 -22.61
CA ILE A 35 -15.66 -1.79 -22.81
C ILE A 35 -16.30 -0.43 -23.08
N SER A 36 -17.30 -0.36 -23.95
CA SER A 36 -18.04 0.87 -24.26
C SER A 36 -18.66 1.49 -23.01
N GLN A 37 -19.34 0.68 -22.18
CA GLN A 37 -19.89 1.12 -20.91
C GLN A 37 -18.81 1.71 -19.98
N LYS A 38 -17.65 1.04 -19.88
CA LYS A 38 -16.52 1.53 -19.07
C LYS A 38 -15.91 2.82 -19.61
N PHE A 39 -15.93 3.03 -20.92
CA PHE A 39 -15.48 4.29 -21.51
C PHE A 39 -16.40 5.46 -21.14
N HIS A 40 -17.72 5.26 -21.14
CA HIS A 40 -18.66 6.29 -20.72
C HIS A 40 -18.50 6.65 -19.23
N LEU A 41 -18.16 5.68 -18.39
CA LEU A 41 -17.93 5.86 -16.95
C LEU A 41 -16.47 6.15 -16.61
N ARG A 42 -15.63 6.48 -17.60
CA ARG A 42 -14.21 6.72 -17.37
C ARG A 42 -14.03 7.94 -16.45
N PRO A 43 -13.38 7.80 -15.28
CA PRO A 43 -13.16 8.93 -14.38
C PRO A 43 -12.23 9.97 -15.00
N SER A 44 -12.42 11.22 -14.62
CA SER A 44 -11.51 12.30 -15.00
C SER A 44 -10.17 12.16 -14.28
N GLN A 45 -9.13 12.73 -14.88
CA GLN A 45 -7.80 12.71 -14.27
C GLN A 45 -7.74 13.47 -12.96
N SER A 46 -8.43 14.61 -12.86
CA SER A 46 -8.52 15.38 -11.61
C SER A 46 -9.12 14.54 -10.47
N SER A 47 -10.13 13.72 -10.77
CA SER A 47 -10.71 12.78 -9.82
C SER A 47 -9.71 11.71 -9.38
N LEU A 48 -8.85 11.23 -10.26
CA LEU A 48 -7.81 10.25 -9.90
C LEU A 48 -6.72 10.86 -9.01
N LEU A 49 -6.37 12.13 -9.22
CA LEU A 49 -5.42 12.86 -8.39
C LEU A 49 -6.00 13.15 -7.00
N SER A 50 -7.26 13.60 -6.93
CA SER A 50 -7.94 13.87 -5.65
C SER A 50 -8.11 12.61 -4.80
N ASN A 51 -8.29 11.45 -5.45
CA ASN A 51 -8.38 10.16 -4.77
C ASN A 51 -7.01 9.51 -4.51
N HIS A 52 -5.89 10.23 -4.73
CA HIS A 52 -4.52 9.72 -4.57
C HIS A 52 -4.21 8.42 -5.32
N ILE A 53 -4.92 8.17 -6.43
CA ILE A 53 -4.66 7.03 -7.33
C ILE A 53 -3.48 7.38 -8.25
N LEU A 54 -3.53 8.59 -8.84
CA LEU A 54 -2.39 9.18 -9.52
C LEU A 54 -1.65 10.10 -8.55
N LEU A 55 -0.32 10.04 -8.58
CA LEU A 55 0.54 10.85 -7.71
C LEU A 55 0.91 12.19 -8.36
N HIS A 56 1.04 12.18 -9.69
CA HIS A 56 1.45 13.34 -10.46
C HIS A 56 0.56 13.49 -11.69
N SER A 57 0.32 14.73 -12.09
CA SER A 57 -0.31 15.10 -13.37
C SER A 57 0.58 14.68 -14.55
N PRO A 58 0.03 14.49 -15.76
CA PRO A 58 0.79 14.06 -16.93
C PRO A 58 1.68 15.19 -17.47
N ASP A 59 1.35 16.44 -17.14
CA ASP A 59 2.16 17.64 -17.40
C ASP A 59 3.29 17.81 -16.37
N SER A 60 3.39 16.91 -15.39
CA SER A 60 4.51 16.90 -14.45
C SER A 60 5.80 16.55 -15.18
N ALA A 61 6.90 17.18 -14.77
CA ALA A 61 8.24 16.91 -15.31
C ALA A 61 8.72 15.46 -15.09
N ILE A 62 8.00 14.66 -14.28
CA ILE A 62 8.39 13.31 -13.92
C ILE A 62 7.72 12.30 -14.86
N SER A 63 8.54 11.57 -15.61
CA SER A 63 8.06 10.50 -16.48
C SER A 63 7.38 9.36 -15.70
N PRO A 64 6.41 8.64 -16.30
CA PRO A 64 5.70 7.53 -15.62
C PRO A 64 6.63 6.44 -15.07
N ARG A 65 7.77 6.21 -15.75
CA ARG A 65 8.77 5.22 -15.32
C ARG A 65 9.47 5.63 -14.02
N LEU A 66 9.59 6.92 -13.74
CA LEU A 66 10.28 7.45 -12.57
C LEU A 66 9.37 7.68 -11.36
N HIS A 67 8.04 7.61 -11.50
CA HIS A 67 7.09 7.89 -10.42
C HIS A 67 7.36 7.09 -9.15
N ALA A 68 7.67 5.79 -9.29
CA ALA A 68 7.94 4.92 -8.14
C ALA A 68 9.24 5.29 -7.40
N ALA A 69 10.31 5.54 -8.17
CA ALA A 69 11.60 5.93 -7.61
C ALA A 69 11.52 7.32 -6.95
N HIS A 70 10.85 8.27 -7.61
CA HIS A 70 10.61 9.60 -7.10
C HIS A 70 9.87 9.58 -5.76
N ARG A 71 8.75 8.85 -5.68
CA ARG A 71 7.97 8.73 -4.43
C ARG A 71 8.80 8.13 -3.29
N THR A 72 9.64 7.15 -3.60
CA THR A 72 10.52 6.52 -2.61
C THR A 72 11.54 7.54 -2.07
N LEU A 73 12.14 8.32 -2.97
CA LEU A 73 13.09 9.38 -2.62
C LEU A 73 12.41 10.48 -1.80
N GLU A 74 11.26 10.99 -2.23
CA GLU A 74 10.46 11.97 -1.48
C GLU A 74 10.17 11.49 -0.06
N PHE A 75 9.76 10.23 0.08
CA PHE A 75 9.48 9.66 1.40
C PHE A 75 10.75 9.54 2.27
N SER A 76 11.88 9.12 1.69
CA SER A 76 13.14 9.05 2.43
C SER A 76 13.60 10.43 2.92
N HIS A 77 13.48 11.44 2.06
CA HIS A 77 13.85 12.81 2.39
C HIS A 77 12.95 13.38 3.50
N LEU A 78 11.63 13.21 3.39
CA LEU A 78 10.69 13.63 4.43
C LEU A 78 10.95 12.92 5.76
N ARG A 79 11.30 11.63 5.72
CA ARG A 79 11.66 10.88 6.92
C ARG A 79 12.89 11.48 7.61
N GLU A 80 13.94 11.77 6.85
CA GLU A 80 15.17 12.37 7.36
C GLU A 80 14.93 13.78 7.94
N GLU A 81 14.17 14.60 7.23
CA GLU A 81 13.79 15.94 7.67
C GLU A 81 12.98 15.89 8.98
N LEU A 82 12.02 14.96 9.07
CA LEU A 82 11.24 14.77 10.30
C LEU A 82 12.11 14.27 11.46
N SER A 83 13.05 13.35 11.23
CA SER A 83 13.98 12.94 12.30
C SER A 83 14.80 14.11 12.82
N HIS A 84 15.37 14.93 11.93
CA HIS A 84 16.16 16.10 12.33
C HIS A 84 15.33 17.13 13.13
N ARG A 85 14.06 17.34 12.75
CA ARG A 85 13.14 18.23 13.49
C ARG A 85 12.77 17.69 14.86
N LEU A 86 12.67 16.38 15.00
CA LEU A 86 12.37 15.73 16.28
C LEU A 86 13.58 15.69 17.22
N GLU A 87 14.79 15.56 16.68
CA GLU A 87 16.05 15.66 17.44
C GLU A 87 16.21 17.06 18.05
N ASN A 88 15.89 18.10 17.28
CA ASN A 88 15.95 19.50 17.72
C ASN A 88 14.64 19.98 18.37
N ARG A 89 13.82 19.07 18.91
CA ARG A 89 12.55 19.43 19.53
C ARG A 89 12.80 20.28 20.79
N PRO A 90 12.21 21.49 20.90
CA PRO A 90 12.42 22.35 22.05
C PRO A 90 11.91 21.69 23.33
N GLU A 91 12.63 21.92 24.42
CA GLU A 91 12.23 21.45 25.74
C GLU A 91 10.95 22.17 26.19
N VAL A 92 10.16 21.47 27.01
CA VAL A 92 8.88 21.95 27.50
C VAL A 92 9.04 23.22 28.36
N GLY A 93 10.17 23.39 29.06
CA GLY A 93 10.49 24.61 29.81
C GLY A 93 10.56 25.85 28.92
N LEU A 94 11.28 25.75 27.79
CA LEU A 94 11.41 26.84 26.81
C LEU A 94 10.03 27.25 26.25
N LEU A 95 9.17 26.28 25.96
CA LEU A 95 7.80 26.56 25.49
C LEU A 95 6.93 27.28 26.53
N ALA A 96 7.21 27.05 27.82
CA ALA A 96 6.50 27.74 28.89
C ALA A 96 7.03 29.16 29.12
N ASP A 97 8.35 29.39 28.97
CA ASP A 97 8.95 30.73 28.99
C ASP A 97 8.40 31.61 27.85
N LEU A 98 8.07 30.98 26.71
CA LEU A 98 7.40 31.63 25.59
C LEU A 98 5.87 31.81 25.78
N ASN A 99 5.32 31.47 26.95
CA ASN A 99 3.89 31.50 27.27
C ASN A 99 3.00 30.69 26.29
N ILE A 100 3.55 29.68 25.62
CA ILE A 100 2.80 28.80 24.71
C ILE A 100 2.07 27.71 25.50
N LEU A 101 2.69 27.25 26.60
CA LEU A 101 2.11 26.25 27.50
C LEU A 101 1.58 26.88 28.79
N PRO A 102 0.41 26.45 29.29
CA PRO A 102 -0.07 26.87 30.59
C PRO A 102 0.84 26.32 31.69
N SER A 103 1.13 27.15 32.70
CA SER A 103 2.01 26.85 33.83
C SER A 103 1.59 25.63 34.67
N ALA A 104 0.34 25.17 34.54
CA ALA A 104 -0.15 23.93 35.15
C ALA A 104 0.53 22.65 34.61
N LEU A 105 1.08 22.68 33.38
CA LEU A 105 1.74 21.52 32.76
C LEU A 105 3.25 21.42 33.09
N GLN A 106 3.82 22.43 33.76
CA GLN A 106 5.25 22.51 34.08
C GLN A 106 5.71 21.55 35.20
N LYS A 107 4.80 20.95 35.97
CA LYS A 107 5.18 20.18 37.18
C LYS A 107 5.76 18.77 36.92
N ASN A 108 5.99 18.40 35.65
CA ASN A 108 6.46 17.05 35.28
C ASN A 108 7.90 17.04 34.74
N HIS A 109 8.67 18.12 34.89
CA HIS A 109 10.09 18.15 34.54
C HIS A 109 10.91 17.43 35.64
N GLY A 110 10.87 16.10 35.66
CA GLY A 110 11.76 15.32 36.55
C GLY A 110 11.30 13.92 36.92
N LEU A 111 10.05 13.53 36.66
CA LEU A 111 9.61 12.15 36.90
C LEU A 111 9.61 11.37 35.58
N ALA A 112 10.55 10.44 35.48
CA ALA A 112 10.60 9.37 34.49
C ALA A 112 9.41 8.38 34.61
N CYS A 113 8.19 8.87 34.89
CA CYS A 113 7.02 8.06 35.21
C CYS A 113 6.04 8.05 34.04
N GLY A 114 6.28 7.11 33.11
CA GLY A 114 5.40 6.81 31.98
C GLY A 114 5.96 5.76 31.02
N LEU A 115 7.28 5.53 31.07
CA LEU A 115 8.00 4.62 30.18
C LEU A 115 8.06 3.15 30.67
N LEU A 116 7.76 2.86 31.94
CA LEU A 116 7.86 1.48 32.42
C LEU A 116 6.76 0.52 31.89
N PRO A 117 5.45 0.89 31.83
CA PRO A 117 4.46 -0.05 31.32
C PRO A 117 4.46 -0.16 29.79
N THR A 118 4.87 0.87 29.05
CA THR A 118 4.84 0.86 27.58
C THR A 118 6.02 0.12 26.97
N MET A 119 7.22 0.18 27.58
CA MET A 119 8.39 -0.52 27.05
C MET A 119 8.32 -2.04 27.26
N GLN A 120 7.71 -2.52 28.34
CA GLN A 120 7.47 -3.96 28.54
C GLN A 120 6.41 -4.51 27.56
N VAL A 121 5.37 -3.74 27.26
CA VAL A 121 4.34 -4.16 26.28
C VAL A 121 4.88 -4.15 24.86
N LEU A 122 5.70 -3.15 24.50
CA LEU A 122 6.31 -3.06 23.17
C LEU A 122 7.35 -4.18 22.95
N THR A 123 8.19 -4.48 23.94
CA THR A 123 9.14 -5.61 23.87
C THR A 123 8.43 -6.96 23.78
N PHE A 124 7.31 -7.14 24.49
CA PHE A 124 6.48 -8.34 24.38
C PHE A 124 5.86 -8.51 22.98
N LYS A 125 5.30 -7.43 22.40
CA LYS A 125 4.73 -7.47 21.05
C LYS A 125 5.77 -7.76 19.97
N ILE A 126 6.96 -7.14 20.06
CA ILE A 126 8.06 -7.38 19.11
C ILE A 126 8.53 -8.84 19.20
N SER A 127 8.69 -9.37 20.42
CA SER A 127 9.10 -10.76 20.63
C SER A 127 8.07 -11.75 20.10
N LYS A 128 6.77 -11.48 20.31
CA LYS A 128 5.67 -12.31 19.78
C LYS A 128 5.67 -12.32 18.24
N CYS A 129 5.81 -11.17 17.58
CA CYS A 129 5.93 -11.10 16.13
C CYS A 129 7.16 -11.86 15.60
N GLN A 130 8.30 -11.82 16.30
CA GLN A 130 9.50 -12.57 15.89
C GLN A 130 9.33 -14.09 16.03
N MET A 131 8.57 -14.56 17.03
CA MET A 131 8.26 -15.98 17.21
C MET A 131 7.26 -16.48 16.16
N GLU A 132 6.22 -15.69 15.86
CA GLU A 132 5.23 -16.00 14.82
C GLU A 132 5.86 -16.02 13.42
N ALA A 133 6.80 -15.11 13.13
CA ALA A 133 7.57 -15.13 11.88
C ALA A 133 8.47 -16.38 11.74
N LYS A 134 9.03 -16.88 12.85
CA LYS A 134 9.84 -18.12 12.88
C LYS A 134 8.99 -19.39 12.78
N LEU A 135 7.83 -19.44 13.44
CA LEU A 135 6.87 -20.54 13.30
C LEU A 135 6.28 -20.61 11.89
N GLY A 136 5.97 -19.47 11.28
CA GLY A 136 5.46 -19.38 9.91
C GLY A 136 6.46 -19.84 8.85
N HIS A 137 7.77 -19.80 9.13
CA HIS A 137 8.80 -20.37 8.26
C HIS A 137 8.92 -21.90 8.42
N GLN A 138 8.80 -22.42 9.65
CA GLN A 138 8.84 -23.87 9.93
C GLN A 138 7.62 -24.63 9.37
N GLN A 139 6.44 -24.00 9.31
CA GLN A 139 5.26 -24.62 8.68
C GLN A 139 5.28 -24.57 7.14
N ARG A 140 6.16 -23.76 6.53
CA ARG A 140 6.40 -23.80 5.07
C ARG A 140 7.45 -24.83 4.67
N THR A 141 8.44 -25.11 5.53
CA THR A 141 9.49 -26.10 5.25
C THR A 141 9.08 -27.55 5.51
N THR A 142 7.94 -27.79 6.17
CA THR A 142 7.40 -29.15 6.40
C THR A 142 6.41 -29.61 5.32
N PHE A 143 6.16 -28.79 4.28
CA PHE A 143 5.32 -29.16 3.14
C PHE A 143 6.10 -29.55 1.86
N TYR A 144 7.44 -29.54 1.92
CA TYR A 144 8.32 -30.06 0.86
C TYR A 144 9.29 -31.10 1.46
N SER A 145 8.74 -32.18 1.99
CA SER A 145 9.49 -33.42 2.25
C SER A 145 8.53 -34.60 2.34
N PHE A 146 7.99 -35.01 1.19
CA PHE A 146 7.63 -36.39 0.84
C PHE A 146 7.57 -36.50 -0.68
#